data_AF-A0A9W9YYH2-F1
#
_entry.id   AF-A0A9W9YYH2-F1
#
_cell.length_a   1.000
_cell.length_b   1.000
_cell.length_c   1.000
_cell.angle_alpha   90.00
_cell.angle_beta   90.00
_cell.angle_gamma   90.00
#
_symmetry.space_group_name_H-M   'P 1'
#
loop_
_entity.id
_entity.type
_entity.pdbx_description
1 polymer ?
#
loop_
_entity_poly.entity_id
_entity_poly.type
_entity_poly.pdbx_seq_one_letter_code
_entity_poly.pdbx_strand_id
1 'polypeptide(L)'
;MCGTQVVEHGKYCHNCGVESQNGVSLQGDVNKQSLLSFDDFKKRKEVDRRSKFKKPSDKRQNQKKSTKVEAVKVQVGLVSGNGNAGHLKKVKGRTIPVLVNTNVDAATLLTTAVEKHARHFRQSNKFLDYVVLYSDMSVVNFLPGSSTPFTLERYKSDLLKTLFKVEFLAVREGRIREYQLWQQ
;
A
#
# COMPACT_ATOMS: atom_id res chain seq x y z
N MET A 1 8.90 57.16 13.74
CA MET A 1 10.11 56.54 14.33
C MET A 1 9.66 55.76 15.57
N CYS A 2 9.81 54.43 15.61
CA CYS A 2 9.43 53.66 16.81
C CYS A 2 10.52 53.86 17.88
N GLY A 3 10.22 54.57 18.97
CA GLY A 3 11.18 54.97 20.00
C GLY A 3 11.67 53.82 20.91
N THR A 4 11.79 52.60 20.40
CA THR A 4 12.18 51.40 21.16
C THR A 4 13.68 51.14 20.93
N GLN A 5 14.45 50.99 22.01
CA GLN A 5 15.88 50.71 21.94
C GLN A 5 16.13 49.37 21.23
N VAL A 6 17.06 49.37 20.28
CA VAL A 6 17.46 48.18 19.52
C VAL A 6 18.21 47.24 20.46
N VAL A 7 17.78 45.97 20.52
CA VAL A 7 18.46 44.91 21.28
C VAL A 7 19.87 44.72 20.69
N GLU A 8 20.91 44.72 21.52
CA GLU A 8 22.35 44.85 21.15
C GLU A 8 22.87 43.86 20.09
N HIS A 9 22.12 42.81 19.73
CA HIS A 9 22.53 41.81 18.73
C HIS A 9 21.45 41.46 17.68
N GLY A 10 20.37 42.25 17.56
CA GLY A 10 19.32 42.03 16.56
C GLY A 10 19.60 42.77 15.24
N LYS A 11 19.66 42.05 14.10
CA LYS A 11 19.77 42.67 12.77
C LYS A 11 18.54 43.49 12.36
N TYR A 12 17.36 43.15 12.87
CA TYR A 12 16.10 43.80 12.54
C TYR A 12 15.38 44.22 13.82
N CYS A 13 14.70 45.37 13.79
CA CYS A 13 13.83 45.78 14.88
C CYS A 13 12.64 44.82 15.00
N HIS A 14 12.43 44.23 16.17
CA HIS A 14 11.31 43.28 16.38
C HIS A 14 9.92 43.92 16.21
N ASN A 15 9.81 45.25 16.38
CA ASN A 15 8.52 45.95 16.30
C ASN A 15 8.16 46.43 14.87
N CYS A 16 9.15 46.87 14.08
CA CYS A 16 8.89 47.45 12.75
C CYS A 16 9.61 46.75 11.59
N GLY A 17 10.47 45.76 11.86
CA GLY A 17 11.17 44.98 10.85
C GLY A 17 12.29 45.71 10.09
N VAL A 18 12.58 46.96 10.43
CA VAL A 18 13.63 47.75 9.76
C VAL A 18 15.02 47.26 10.19
N GLU A 19 15.93 47.15 9.22
CA GLU A 19 17.31 46.68 9.42
C GLU A 19 18.16 47.75 10.10
N SER A 20 18.87 47.35 11.17
CA SER A 20 19.76 48.25 11.92
C SER A 20 21.08 48.44 11.14
N GLN A 21 21.45 49.68 10.83
CA GLN A 21 22.62 50.01 10.00
C GLN A 21 23.99 49.71 10.64
N ASN A 22 24.03 49.20 11.88
CA ASN A 22 25.27 48.88 12.59
C ASN A 22 25.40 47.36 12.80
N GLY A 23 25.60 46.63 11.69
CA GLY A 23 25.86 45.20 11.72
C GLY A 23 27.32 44.88 12.00
N VAL A 24 27.61 44.34 13.19
CA VAL A 24 28.86 43.61 13.47
C VAL A 24 28.92 42.39 12.56
N SER A 25 30.00 42.29 11.78
CA SER A 25 30.25 41.21 10.83
C SER A 25 30.62 39.93 11.59
N LEU A 26 29.70 38.97 11.67
CA LEU A 26 30.04 37.60 12.04
C LEU A 26 30.83 36.99 10.87
N GLN A 27 32.15 36.90 11.04
CA GLN A 27 33.04 36.12 10.20
C GLN A 27 32.66 34.64 10.30
N GLY A 28 31.77 34.20 9.42
CA GLY A 28 31.70 32.83 8.95
C GLY A 28 32.19 32.83 7.51
N ASP A 29 33.36 32.23 7.27
CA ASP A 29 33.97 32.10 5.95
C ASP A 29 33.14 31.13 5.09
N VAL A 30 32.02 31.62 4.57
CA VAL A 30 31.24 30.94 3.54
C VAL A 30 31.59 31.61 2.23
N ASN A 31 32.49 30.97 1.49
CA ASN A 31 32.87 31.35 0.15
C ASN A 31 31.60 31.67 -0.69
N LYS A 32 31.39 32.96 -0.97
CA LYS A 32 30.23 33.49 -1.73
C LYS A 32 30.23 33.07 -3.19
N GLN A 33 31.21 32.27 -3.65
CA GLN A 33 31.34 31.84 -5.05
C GLN A 33 30.38 30.72 -5.48
N SER A 34 29.43 30.24 -4.66
CA SER A 34 28.48 29.24 -5.18
C SER A 34 27.07 29.29 -4.60
N LEU A 35 26.56 30.47 -4.25
CA LEU A 35 25.11 30.60 -4.08
C LEU A 35 24.48 30.76 -5.47
N LEU A 36 24.01 29.64 -6.04
CA LEU A 36 23.23 29.65 -7.28
C LEU A 36 22.04 30.59 -7.12
N SER A 37 21.72 31.37 -8.16
CA SER A 37 20.46 32.11 -8.22
C SER A 37 19.27 31.14 -8.05
N PHE A 38 18.15 31.65 -7.56
CA PHE A 38 16.92 30.88 -7.41
C PHE A 38 16.52 30.16 -8.72
N ASP A 39 16.70 30.82 -9.87
CA ASP A 39 16.42 30.24 -11.18
C ASP A 39 17.37 29.09 -11.53
N ASP A 40 18.64 29.21 -11.17
CA ASP A 40 19.65 28.17 -11.43
C ASP A 40 19.45 26.96 -10.51
N PHE A 41 19.08 27.22 -9.25
CA PHE A 41 18.67 26.17 -8.32
C PHE A 41 17.42 25.43 -8.82
N LYS A 42 16.40 26.16 -9.29
CA LYS A 42 15.17 25.60 -9.84
C LYS A 42 15.43 24.73 -11.07
N LYS A 43 16.26 25.22 -12.02
CA LYS A 43 16.69 24.43 -13.19
C LYS A 43 17.43 23.16 -12.78
N ARG A 44 18.36 23.24 -11.81
CA ARG A 44 19.10 22.08 -11.31
C ARG A 44 18.19 21.04 -10.66
N LYS A 45 17.21 21.47 -9.87
CA LYS A 45 16.22 20.57 -9.26
C LYS A 45 15.31 19.91 -10.30
N GLU A 46 14.94 20.61 -11.37
CA GLU A 46 14.13 20.03 -12.45
C GLU A 46 14.92 18.98 -13.26
N VAL A 47 16.22 19.21 -13.49
CA VAL A 47 17.11 18.22 -14.13
C VAL A 47 17.27 16.98 -13.24
N ASP A 48 17.50 17.15 -11.93
CA ASP A 48 17.58 16.04 -10.96
C ASP A 48 16.26 15.25 -10.89
N ARG A 49 15.11 15.94 -10.97
CA ARG A 49 13.80 15.30 -11.03
C ARG A 49 13.65 14.46 -12.30
N ARG A 50 13.99 15.03 -13.47
CA ARG A 50 13.89 14.33 -14.76
C ARG A 50 14.85 13.14 -14.89
N SER A 51 16.06 13.24 -14.34
CA SER A 51 17.06 12.17 -14.46
C SER A 51 16.67 10.90 -13.69
N LYS A 52 15.89 11.05 -12.62
CA LYS A 52 15.36 9.94 -11.80
C LYS A 52 14.18 9.22 -12.45
N PHE A 53 13.45 9.89 -13.35
CA PHE A 53 12.38 9.28 -14.14
C PHE A 53 12.89 8.94 -15.54
N LYS A 54 13.77 7.93 -15.66
CA LYS A 54 13.99 7.29 -16.96
C LYS A 54 12.71 6.56 -17.34
N LYS A 55 12.13 6.89 -18.50
CA LYS A 55 11.11 6.04 -19.13
C LYS A 55 11.72 4.65 -19.27
N PRO A 56 11.04 3.56 -18.85
CA PRO A 56 11.54 2.23 -19.12
C PRO A 56 11.78 2.14 -20.63
N SER A 57 12.98 1.73 -21.02
CA SER A 57 13.30 1.54 -22.43
C SER A 57 12.32 0.53 -23.03
N ASP A 58 11.85 0.79 -24.25
CA ASP A 58 10.93 -0.06 -25.01
C ASP A 58 11.46 -1.50 -25.24
N LYS A 59 12.69 -1.80 -24.81
CA LYS A 59 13.29 -3.14 -24.78
C LYS A 59 12.63 -4.10 -23.78
N ARG A 60 11.72 -3.67 -22.91
CA ARG A 60 10.91 -4.57 -22.07
C ARG A 60 9.62 -5.08 -22.73
N GLN A 61 9.28 -4.63 -23.95
CA GLN A 61 8.05 -5.07 -24.62
C GLN A 61 8.22 -6.34 -25.46
N ASN A 62 9.44 -6.88 -25.59
CA ASN A 62 9.71 -8.00 -26.49
C ASN A 62 10.16 -9.29 -25.79
N GLN A 63 9.60 -9.58 -24.62
CA GLN A 63 9.63 -10.94 -24.08
C GLN A 63 8.20 -11.41 -23.77
N LYS A 64 7.82 -12.45 -24.53
CA LYS A 64 6.66 -13.33 -24.37
C LYS A 64 5.32 -12.84 -24.94
N LYS A 65 5.17 -13.05 -26.26
CA LYS A 65 3.97 -13.72 -26.78
C LYS A 65 3.91 -15.15 -26.21
N SER A 66 3.52 -15.27 -24.96
CA SER A 66 2.91 -16.49 -24.41
C SER A 66 1.58 -16.01 -23.86
N THR A 67 0.48 -16.59 -24.33
CA THR A 67 -0.90 -16.46 -23.83
C THR A 67 -1.04 -15.38 -22.77
N LYS A 68 -1.52 -14.17 -23.15
CA LYS A 68 -1.59 -13.01 -22.25
C LYS A 68 -2.48 -13.37 -21.05
N VAL A 69 -1.89 -13.92 -20.00
CA VAL A 69 -2.62 -14.28 -18.78
C VAL A 69 -2.95 -12.96 -18.11
N GLU A 70 -4.24 -12.60 -18.15
CA GLU A 70 -4.70 -11.36 -17.57
C GLU A 70 -4.52 -11.43 -16.05
N ALA A 71 -3.64 -10.60 -15.51
CA ALA A 71 -3.40 -10.52 -14.09
C ALA A 71 -4.34 -9.49 -13.46
N VAL A 72 -5.02 -9.89 -12.40
CA VAL A 72 -6.01 -9.11 -11.66
C VAL A 72 -5.53 -8.84 -10.24
N LYS A 73 -5.79 -7.62 -9.78
CA LYS A 73 -5.56 -7.22 -8.39
C LYS A 73 -6.82 -7.46 -7.56
N VAL A 74 -6.74 -8.37 -6.59
CA VAL A 74 -7.78 -8.66 -5.59
C VAL A 74 -7.32 -8.19 -4.22
N GLN A 75 -8.22 -8.03 -3.27
CA GLN A 75 -7.90 -7.64 -1.89
C GLN A 75 -8.07 -8.85 -0.99
N VAL A 76 -7.09 -9.14 -0.14
CA VAL A 76 -7.17 -10.30 0.77
C VAL A 76 -6.92 -9.85 2.20
N GLY A 77 -7.95 -9.97 3.03
CA GLY A 77 -7.94 -9.71 4.47
C GLY A 77 -7.55 -10.94 5.30
N LEU A 78 -7.08 -10.74 6.52
CA LEU A 78 -6.97 -11.80 7.52
C LEU A 78 -8.18 -11.79 8.45
N VAL A 79 -8.63 -12.98 8.84
CA VAL A 79 -9.67 -13.20 9.83
C VAL A 79 -9.08 -13.92 11.03
N SER A 80 -9.52 -13.51 12.21
CA SER A 80 -9.16 -14.14 13.47
C SER A 80 -10.43 -14.45 14.24
N GLY A 81 -10.52 -15.65 14.82
CA GLY A 81 -11.55 -15.96 15.80
C GLY A 81 -11.31 -15.18 17.09
N ASN A 82 -12.38 -14.72 17.73
CA ASN A 82 -12.28 -14.23 19.09
C ASN A 82 -12.26 -15.43 20.03
N GLY A 83 -11.23 -15.59 20.86
CA GLY A 83 -11.03 -16.78 21.70
C GLY A 83 -12.18 -17.09 22.67
N ASN A 84 -13.06 -16.12 22.92
CA ASN A 84 -14.12 -16.23 23.94
C ASN A 84 -15.53 -16.29 23.36
N ALA A 85 -15.73 -16.22 22.04
CA ALA A 85 -17.07 -15.98 21.48
C ALA A 85 -17.44 -16.80 20.24
N GLY A 86 -16.62 -17.76 19.79
CA GLY A 86 -16.94 -18.56 18.60
C GLY A 86 -17.11 -17.77 17.29
N HIS A 87 -16.95 -16.44 17.31
CA HIS A 87 -17.18 -15.58 16.15
C HIS A 87 -15.87 -15.24 15.43
N LEU A 88 -15.87 -15.48 14.12
CA LEU A 88 -14.84 -15.02 13.21
C LEU A 88 -14.99 -13.51 12.98
N LYS A 89 -13.87 -12.77 13.11
CA LYS A 89 -13.83 -11.34 12.82
C LYS A 89 -12.68 -10.98 11.90
N LYS A 90 -12.97 -10.13 10.92
CA LYS A 90 -11.94 -9.54 10.05
C LYS A 90 -10.99 -8.67 10.88
N VAL A 91 -9.69 -8.89 10.71
CA VAL A 91 -8.66 -8.12 11.40
C VAL A 91 -8.46 -6.80 10.66
N LYS A 92 -8.77 -5.69 11.34
CA LYS A 92 -8.59 -4.33 10.80
C LYS A 92 -7.11 -4.10 10.44
N GLY A 93 -6.86 -3.40 9.33
CA GLY A 93 -5.51 -3.09 8.86
C GLY A 93 -4.71 -4.28 8.31
N ARG A 94 -5.29 -5.49 8.28
CA ARG A 94 -4.64 -6.70 7.74
C ARG A 94 -5.24 -7.13 6.42
N THR A 95 -5.52 -6.17 5.55
CA THR A 95 -5.98 -6.42 4.18
C THR A 95 -4.95 -5.86 3.21
N ILE A 96 -4.46 -6.71 2.31
CA ILE A 96 -3.46 -6.33 1.32
C ILE A 96 -3.94 -6.71 -0.08
N PRO A 97 -3.57 -5.91 -1.11
CA PRO A 97 -3.84 -6.29 -2.48
C PRO A 97 -2.94 -7.45 -2.90
N VAL A 98 -3.47 -8.47 -3.57
CA VAL A 98 -2.75 -9.60 -4.15
C VAL A 98 -2.95 -9.56 -5.66
N LEU A 99 -1.89 -9.78 -6.44
CA LEU A 99 -1.96 -9.86 -7.90
C LEU A 99 -1.93 -11.34 -8.28
N VAL A 100 -2.96 -11.79 -9.00
CA VAL A 100 -3.15 -13.19 -9.39
C VAL A 100 -3.70 -13.25 -10.82
N ASN A 101 -3.55 -14.39 -11.49
CA ASN A 101 -4.15 -14.59 -12.81
C ASN A 101 -5.68 -14.68 -12.70
N THR A 102 -6.42 -14.35 -13.76
CA THR A 102 -7.89 -14.51 -13.79
C THR A 102 -8.34 -15.96 -13.60
N ASN A 103 -7.58 -16.92 -14.11
CA ASN A 103 -8.04 -18.32 -14.19
C ASN A 103 -7.54 -19.16 -13.00
N VAL A 104 -7.19 -18.53 -11.87
CA VAL A 104 -6.73 -19.24 -10.67
C VAL A 104 -7.90 -19.87 -9.91
N ASP A 105 -7.61 -21.01 -9.30
CA ASP A 105 -8.46 -21.67 -8.32
C ASP A 105 -8.25 -21.07 -6.92
N ALA A 106 -9.06 -21.54 -5.96
CA ALA A 106 -9.03 -21.08 -4.58
C ALA A 106 -7.69 -21.41 -3.90
N ALA A 107 -7.11 -22.57 -4.19
CA ALA A 107 -5.85 -23.03 -3.62
C ALA A 107 -4.67 -22.14 -4.06
N THR A 108 -4.54 -21.86 -5.36
CA THR A 108 -3.48 -21.00 -5.89
C THR A 108 -3.64 -19.56 -5.40
N LEU A 109 -4.89 -19.07 -5.34
CA LEU A 109 -5.20 -17.77 -4.74
C LEU A 109 -4.75 -17.70 -3.27
N LEU A 110 -5.04 -18.75 -2.50
CA LEU A 110 -4.64 -18.86 -1.10
C LEU A 110 -3.12 -18.81 -0.94
N THR A 111 -2.38 -19.65 -1.66
CA THR A 111 -0.92 -19.73 -1.57
C THR A 111 -0.31 -18.36 -1.87
N THR A 112 -0.75 -17.73 -2.96
CA THR A 112 -0.26 -16.40 -3.35
C THR A 112 -0.58 -15.34 -2.28
N ALA A 113 -1.77 -15.41 -1.68
CA ALA A 113 -2.16 -14.50 -0.60
C ALA A 113 -1.33 -14.72 0.67
N VAL A 114 -1.18 -15.96 1.13
CA VAL A 114 -0.42 -16.32 2.34
C VAL A 114 1.04 -15.90 2.20
N GLU A 115 1.67 -16.17 1.05
CA GLU A 115 3.03 -15.72 0.77
C GLU A 115 3.14 -14.18 0.82
N LYS A 116 2.17 -13.47 0.25
CA LYS A 116 2.20 -12.01 0.25
C LYS A 116 1.99 -11.45 1.65
N HIS A 117 1.10 -12.04 2.43
CA HIS A 117 0.90 -11.70 3.84
C HIS A 117 2.19 -11.93 4.62
N ALA A 118 2.84 -13.10 4.48
CA ALA A 118 4.11 -13.42 5.14
C ALA A 118 5.23 -12.39 4.85
N ARG A 119 5.28 -11.87 3.62
CA ARG A 119 6.23 -10.81 3.24
C ARG A 119 5.88 -9.43 3.83
N HIS A 120 4.59 -9.12 3.95
CA HIS A 120 4.12 -7.79 4.36
C HIS A 120 3.96 -7.65 5.88
N PHE A 121 3.65 -8.75 6.56
CA PHE A 121 3.36 -8.79 7.98
C PHE A 121 4.27 -9.78 8.69
N ARG A 122 5.14 -9.28 9.58
CA ARG A 122 6.07 -10.13 10.36
C ARG A 122 5.38 -11.22 11.19
N GLN A 123 4.14 -10.98 11.61
CA GLN A 123 3.36 -11.89 12.47
C GLN A 123 2.57 -12.95 11.69
N SER A 124 2.49 -12.87 10.36
CA SER A 124 1.86 -13.94 9.58
C SER A 124 2.83 -15.10 9.40
N ASN A 125 2.36 -16.29 9.73
CA ASN A 125 3.15 -17.50 9.64
C ASN A 125 2.68 -18.30 8.41
N LYS A 126 3.54 -18.41 7.40
CA LYS A 126 3.26 -19.15 6.16
C LYS A 126 3.17 -20.67 6.33
N PHE A 127 3.64 -21.21 7.46
CA PHE A 127 3.65 -22.65 7.75
C PHE A 127 2.35 -23.15 8.40
N LEU A 128 1.36 -22.27 8.55
CA LEU A 128 0.06 -22.63 9.09
C LEU A 128 -0.93 -22.87 7.96
N ASP A 129 -1.87 -23.77 8.21
CA ASP A 129 -2.94 -24.04 7.26
C ASP A 129 -3.97 -22.91 7.30
N TYR A 130 -4.22 -22.35 6.13
CA TYR A 130 -5.21 -21.30 5.91
C TYR A 130 -6.28 -21.78 4.94
N VAL A 131 -7.41 -21.10 4.95
CA VAL A 131 -8.49 -21.28 3.98
C VAL A 131 -9.02 -19.91 3.56
N VAL A 132 -9.46 -19.82 2.31
CA VAL A 132 -10.03 -18.59 1.74
C VAL A 132 -11.53 -18.59 1.97
N LEU A 133 -12.05 -17.44 2.37
CA LEU A 133 -13.44 -17.15 2.57
C LEU A 133 -13.91 -16.02 1.66
N TYR A 134 -15.18 -16.07 1.28
CA TYR A 134 -15.90 -14.94 0.73
C TYR A 134 -16.18 -13.88 1.80
N SER A 135 -16.77 -12.75 1.40
CA SER A 135 -17.10 -11.63 2.31
C SER A 135 -18.14 -11.99 3.38
N ASP A 136 -18.99 -12.99 3.10
CA ASP A 136 -20.00 -13.54 4.01
C ASP A 136 -19.43 -14.62 4.96
N MET A 137 -18.10 -14.82 4.98
CA MET A 137 -17.39 -15.83 5.77
C MET A 137 -17.61 -17.28 5.31
N SER A 138 -18.25 -17.52 4.16
CA SER A 138 -18.37 -18.86 3.60
C SER A 138 -17.08 -19.30 2.89
N VAL A 139 -16.77 -20.59 2.93
CA VAL A 139 -15.53 -21.15 2.36
C VAL A 139 -15.56 -21.10 0.84
N VAL A 140 -14.46 -20.65 0.23
CA VAL A 140 -14.31 -20.57 -1.23
C VAL A 140 -13.97 -21.95 -1.80
N ASN A 141 -15.00 -22.76 -2.04
CA ASN A 141 -14.89 -24.04 -2.77
C ASN A 141 -15.61 -23.95 -4.13
N PHE A 142 -16.85 -23.44 -4.09
CA PHE A 142 -17.73 -23.27 -5.24
C PHE A 142 -18.16 -21.81 -5.37
N LEU A 143 -18.67 -21.42 -6.55
CA LEU A 143 -19.28 -20.10 -6.71
C LEU A 143 -20.51 -19.97 -5.80
N PRO A 144 -20.77 -18.78 -5.23
CA PRO A 144 -21.91 -18.60 -4.34
C PRO A 144 -23.24 -18.97 -5.04
N GLY A 145 -24.05 -19.80 -4.38
CA GLY A 145 -25.35 -20.23 -4.91
C GLY A 145 -25.28 -21.28 -6.04
N SER A 146 -24.10 -21.85 -6.32
CA SER A 146 -23.91 -22.84 -7.39
C SER A 146 -23.03 -24.01 -6.94
N SER A 147 -23.12 -25.14 -7.65
CA SER A 147 -22.20 -26.28 -7.51
C SER A 147 -20.97 -26.17 -8.43
N THR A 148 -20.84 -25.07 -9.18
CA THR A 148 -19.71 -24.85 -10.08
C THR A 148 -18.44 -24.54 -9.29
N PRO A 149 -17.31 -25.21 -9.58
CA PRO A 149 -16.03 -24.93 -8.92
C PRO A 149 -15.62 -23.47 -9.04
N PHE A 150 -15.02 -22.95 -7.97
CA PHE A 150 -14.54 -21.58 -7.95
C PHE A 150 -13.38 -21.40 -8.95
N THR A 151 -13.50 -20.36 -9.77
CA THR A 151 -12.38 -19.73 -10.47
C THR A 151 -12.56 -18.23 -10.36
N LEU A 152 -11.47 -17.49 -10.22
CA LEU A 152 -11.56 -16.04 -10.04
C LEU A 152 -12.24 -15.34 -11.22
N GLU A 153 -12.03 -15.83 -12.45
CA GLU A 153 -12.68 -15.35 -13.67
C GLU A 153 -14.20 -15.47 -13.58
N ARG A 154 -14.72 -16.67 -13.31
CA ARG A 154 -16.17 -16.90 -13.19
C ARG A 154 -16.78 -16.09 -12.05
N TYR A 155 -16.12 -16.07 -10.90
CA TYR A 155 -16.58 -15.27 -9.77
C TYR A 155 -16.68 -13.78 -10.12
N LYS A 156 -15.71 -13.26 -10.87
CA LYS A 156 -15.76 -11.87 -11.37
C LYS A 156 -16.87 -11.63 -12.39
N SER A 157 -17.15 -12.61 -13.25
CA SER A 157 -18.20 -12.51 -14.26
C SER A 157 -19.59 -12.53 -13.64
N ASP A 158 -19.79 -13.33 -12.58
CA ASP A 158 -21.06 -13.46 -11.85
C ASP A 158 -21.34 -12.24 -10.94
N LEU A 159 -20.28 -11.58 -10.44
CA LEU A 159 -20.39 -10.30 -9.77
C LEU A 159 -20.78 -9.22 -10.80
N LEU A 160 -22.08 -8.99 -10.96
CA LEU A 160 -22.71 -7.95 -11.80
C LEU A 160 -21.79 -6.73 -11.99
N LYS A 161 -21.17 -6.68 -13.17
CA LYS A 161 -20.35 -5.64 -13.80
C LYS A 161 -19.83 -4.49 -12.90
N THR A 162 -18.50 -4.39 -12.89
CA THR A 162 -17.68 -3.16 -12.81
C THR A 162 -17.45 -2.43 -11.49
N LEU A 163 -18.22 -2.65 -10.41
CA LEU A 163 -18.05 -1.83 -9.18
C LEU A 163 -17.69 -2.61 -7.90
N PHE A 164 -17.70 -3.94 -7.94
CA PHE A 164 -17.42 -4.72 -6.75
C PHE A 164 -15.92 -4.92 -6.55
N LYS A 165 -15.41 -4.36 -5.45
CA LYS A 165 -14.09 -4.66 -4.91
C LYS A 165 -14.07 -6.13 -4.52
N VAL A 166 -13.37 -6.96 -5.29
CA VAL A 166 -13.16 -8.37 -4.96
C VAL A 166 -12.30 -8.45 -3.71
N GLU A 167 -12.94 -8.84 -2.61
CA GLU A 167 -12.31 -9.02 -1.31
C GLU A 167 -12.52 -10.45 -0.81
N PHE A 168 -11.41 -11.11 -0.52
CA PHE A 168 -11.39 -12.42 0.12
C PHE A 168 -10.82 -12.29 1.52
N LEU A 169 -11.08 -13.28 2.34
CA LEU A 169 -10.57 -13.36 3.71
C LEU A 169 -9.82 -14.67 3.90
N ALA A 170 -8.69 -14.64 4.60
CA ALA A 170 -7.91 -15.82 4.94
C ALA A 170 -7.98 -16.05 6.45
N VAL A 171 -8.33 -17.25 6.86
CA VAL A 171 -8.41 -17.68 8.27
C VAL A 171 -7.66 -19.00 8.45
N ARG A 172 -7.17 -19.26 9.66
CA ARG A 172 -6.52 -20.55 9.97
C ARG A 172 -7.56 -21.67 9.94
N GLU A 173 -7.23 -22.79 9.30
CA GLU A 173 -8.18 -23.89 9.08
C GLU A 173 -8.75 -24.44 10.39
N GLY A 174 -7.92 -24.65 11.40
CA GLY A 174 -8.36 -25.16 12.72
C GLY A 174 -9.46 -24.33 13.38
N ARG A 175 -9.60 -23.04 13.01
CA ARG A 175 -10.61 -22.13 13.58
C ARG A 175 -11.92 -22.09 12.79
N ILE A 176 -11.94 -22.64 11.58
CA ILE A 176 -13.17 -22.79 10.78
C ILE A 176 -14.03 -23.91 11.32
N ARG A 177 -13.43 -25.06 11.67
CA ARG A 177 -14.17 -26.24 12.13
C ARG A 177 -15.00 -25.93 13.38
N GLU A 178 -14.41 -25.17 14.30
CA GLU A 178 -15.13 -24.63 15.46
C GLU A 178 -16.31 -23.74 15.05
N TYR A 179 -16.09 -22.79 14.12
CA TYR A 179 -17.15 -21.89 13.65
C TYR A 179 -18.33 -22.61 12.96
N GLN A 180 -18.04 -23.62 12.15
CA GLN A 180 -19.08 -24.39 11.44
C GLN A 180 -19.93 -25.25 12.39
N LEU A 181 -19.37 -25.73 13.50
CA LEU A 181 -20.11 -26.48 14.51
C LEU A 181 -21.13 -25.62 15.27
N TRP A 182 -20.90 -24.31 15.39
CA TRP A 182 -21.82 -23.35 16.03
C TRP A 182 -22.95 -22.85 15.12
N GLN A 183 -22.95 -23.21 13.84
CA GLN A 183 -23.97 -22.79 12.86
C GLN A 183 -25.10 -23.82 12.70
N GLN A 184 -25.00 -24.97 13.38
CA GLN A 184 -26.04 -26.01 13.50
C GLN A 184 -26.77 -25.87 14.82
#